data_AF-X1DW91-F1
#
_entry.id   AF-X1DW91-F1
#
_cell.length_a   1.000
_cell.length_b   1.000
_cell.length_c   1.000
_cell.angle_alpha   90.00
_cell.angle_beta   90.00
_cell.angle_gamma   90.00
#
_symmetry.space_group_name_H-M   'P 1'
#
loop_
_entity.id
_entity.type
_entity.pdbx_description
1 polymer ?
#
loop_
_entity_poly.entity_id
_entity_poly.type
_entity_poly.pdbx_seq_one_letter_code
_entity_poly.pdbx_strand_id
1 'polypeptide(L)'
;MAEKEYHVLKEPDFPQREYETRYKNARELMETQNLDAILIMEEVNLAYFSGFRKILPLGSKVRTYMLQFFILPRDSSPLLIVPLEMRGNADSMTWIDDIKFFQSEIVYLPVIDPITVLLETLEELKLTNGTIGFEFGEG
;
A
#
# COMPACT_ATOMS: atom_id res chain seq x y z
N MET A 1 -10.16 2.11 -33.25
CA MET A 1 -9.33 3.16 -32.66
C MET A 1 -8.26 2.45 -31.85
N ALA A 2 -6.98 2.64 -32.15
CA ALA A 2 -5.91 1.99 -31.40
C ALA A 2 -5.80 2.65 -30.02
N GLU A 3 -5.92 1.85 -28.96
CA GLU A 3 -5.61 2.26 -27.59
C GLU A 3 -4.14 2.70 -27.56
N LYS A 4 -3.88 3.97 -27.26
CA LYS A 4 -2.52 4.41 -26.95
C LYS A 4 -2.19 3.87 -25.56
N GLU A 5 -1.29 2.89 -25.47
CA GLU A 5 -0.64 2.56 -24.19
C GLU A 5 0.21 3.74 -23.76
N TYR A 6 -0.23 4.43 -22.72
CA TYR A 6 0.59 5.42 -22.02
C TYR A 6 1.37 4.66 -20.95
N HIS A 7 2.67 4.48 -21.14
CA HIS A 7 3.55 4.03 -20.07
C HIS A 7 3.77 5.19 -19.10
N VAL A 8 3.16 5.13 -17.92
CA VAL A 8 3.48 6.05 -16.83
C VAL A 8 4.89 5.73 -16.36
N LEU A 9 5.79 6.71 -16.41
CA LEU A 9 7.13 6.56 -15.86
C LEU A 9 7.01 6.48 -14.34
N LYS A 10 7.51 5.39 -13.76
CA LYS A 10 7.68 5.25 -12.31
C LYS A 10 8.97 5.97 -11.89
N GLU A 11 8.86 6.92 -10.97
CA GLU A 11 9.95 7.70 -10.41
C GLU A 11 10.00 7.53 -8.87
N PRO A 12 10.39 6.35 -8.37
CA PRO A 12 10.60 6.14 -6.94
C PRO A 12 11.84 6.89 -6.46
N ASP A 13 11.81 7.35 -5.19
CA ASP A 13 12.89 8.17 -4.61
C ASP A 13 14.24 7.46 -4.45
N PHE A 14 14.21 6.13 -4.41
CA PHE A 14 15.38 5.28 -4.23
C PHE A 14 15.41 4.20 -5.31
N PRO A 15 16.59 3.67 -5.66
CA PRO A 15 16.69 2.52 -6.55
C PRO A 15 15.95 1.30 -5.98
N GLN A 16 15.37 0.46 -6.85
CA GLN A 16 14.64 -0.75 -6.45
C GLN A 16 15.42 -1.63 -5.45
N ARG A 17 16.73 -1.79 -5.66
CA ARG A 17 17.63 -2.56 -4.78
C ARG A 17 17.59 -2.10 -3.31
N GLU A 18 17.37 -0.81 -3.07
CA GLU A 18 17.27 -0.28 -1.71
C GLU A 18 16.01 -0.80 -1.03
N TYR A 19 14.85 -0.73 -1.70
CA TYR A 19 13.60 -1.28 -1.16
C TYR A 19 13.66 -2.78 -0.97
N GLU A 20 14.27 -3.53 -1.89
CA GLU A 20 14.51 -4.96 -1.73
C GLU A 20 15.34 -5.27 -0.46
N THR A 21 16.34 -4.43 -0.18
CA THR A 21 17.14 -4.54 1.06
C THR A 21 16.29 -4.23 2.29
N ARG A 22 15.43 -3.20 2.24
CA ARG A 22 14.48 -2.88 3.32
C ARG A 22 13.55 -4.07 3.61
N TYR A 23 13.04 -4.74 2.57
CA TYR A 23 12.17 -5.90 2.71
C TYR A 23 12.90 -7.10 3.27
N LYS A 24 14.12 -7.36 2.80
CA LYS A 24 14.94 -8.45 3.33
C LYS A 24 15.11 -8.29 4.85
N ASN A 25 15.52 -7.10 5.31
CA ASN A 25 15.73 -6.83 6.73
C ASN A 25 14.43 -6.96 7.54
N ALA A 26 13.31 -6.46 7.02
CA ALA A 26 12.01 -6.59 7.67
C ALA A 26 11.57 -8.06 7.80
N ARG A 27 11.74 -8.86 6.73
CA ARG A 27 11.39 -10.29 6.72
C ARG A 27 12.26 -11.12 7.65
N GLU A 28 13.55 -10.81 7.76
CA GLU A 28 14.42 -11.45 8.74
C GLU A 28 13.90 -11.22 10.17
N LEU A 29 13.44 -10.01 10.50
CA LEU A 29 12.82 -9.73 11.79
C LEU A 29 11.46 -10.44 11.94
N MET A 30 10.62 -10.44 10.90
CA MET A 30 9.35 -11.17 10.92
C MET A 30 9.54 -12.65 11.22
N GLU A 31 10.56 -13.28 10.64
CA GLU A 31 10.91 -14.68 10.91
C GLU A 31 11.23 -14.88 12.40
N THR A 32 12.04 -14.00 13.00
CA THR A 32 12.37 -14.11 14.43
C THR A 32 11.18 -13.90 15.36
N GLN A 33 10.17 -13.15 14.91
CA GLN A 33 8.96 -12.84 15.67
C GLN A 33 7.77 -13.75 15.30
N ASN A 34 7.97 -14.73 14.41
CA ASN A 34 6.92 -15.61 13.90
C ASN A 34 5.72 -14.85 13.31
N LEU A 35 6.00 -13.84 12.48
CA LEU A 35 5.00 -13.05 11.75
C LEU A 35 4.92 -13.51 10.29
N ASP A 36 3.70 -13.72 9.80
CA ASP A 36 3.44 -14.09 8.40
C ASP A 36 3.35 -12.87 7.49
N ALA A 37 2.94 -11.72 8.04
CA ALA A 37 2.89 -10.44 7.36
C ALA A 37 3.02 -9.27 8.34
N ILE A 38 3.36 -8.10 7.82
CA ILE A 38 3.17 -6.82 8.51
C ILE A 38 2.17 -5.97 7.73
N LEU A 39 1.29 -5.29 8.45
CA LEU A 39 0.37 -4.29 7.91
C LEU A 39 0.76 -2.92 8.46
N ILE A 40 1.14 -2.03 7.54
CA ILE A 40 1.61 -0.69 7.79
C ILE A 40 0.56 0.30 7.31
N MET A 41 0.25 1.28 8.16
CA MET A 41 -0.69 2.36 7.88
C MET A 41 -0.05 3.73 8.08
N GLU A 42 1.02 3.82 8.87
CA GLU A 42 1.72 5.06 9.11
C GLU A 42 2.39 5.56 7.82
N GLU A 43 2.15 6.82 7.47
CA GLU A 43 2.59 7.47 6.25
C GLU A 43 4.10 7.41 6.04
N VAL A 44 4.90 7.68 7.07
CA VAL A 44 6.36 7.64 6.96
C VAL A 44 6.86 6.22 6.66
N ASN A 45 6.29 5.22 7.33
CA ASN A 45 6.69 3.81 7.14
C ASN A 45 6.18 3.27 5.81
N LEU A 46 4.97 3.64 5.41
CA LEU A 46 4.41 3.29 4.12
C LEU A 46 5.27 3.87 2.98
N ALA A 47 5.68 5.13 3.07
CA ALA A 47 6.61 5.73 2.11
C ALA A 47 7.98 5.03 2.13
N TYR A 48 8.50 4.68 3.32
CA TYR A 48 9.76 3.94 3.46
C TYR A 48 9.72 2.58 2.75
N PHE A 49 8.63 1.83 2.83
CA PHE A 49 8.57 0.50 2.21
C PHE A 49 8.08 0.52 0.76
N SER A 50 7.15 1.39 0.41
CA SER A 50 6.53 1.40 -0.93
C SER A 50 7.05 2.49 -1.86
N GLY A 51 7.67 3.54 -1.33
CA GLY A 51 7.96 4.77 -2.10
C GLY A 51 6.72 5.59 -2.46
N PHE A 52 5.52 5.14 -2.08
CA PHE A 52 4.29 5.91 -2.28
C PHE A 52 4.33 7.17 -1.42
N ARG A 53 4.04 8.31 -2.04
CA ARG A 53 3.93 9.59 -1.36
C ARG A 53 2.54 10.13 -1.52
N LYS A 54 1.99 10.53 -0.38
CA LYS A 54 0.69 11.16 -0.32
C LYS A 54 0.84 12.65 -0.59
N ILE A 55 0.66 13.03 -1.86
CA ILE A 55 0.57 14.45 -2.24
C ILE A 55 -0.89 14.88 -2.17
N LEU A 56 -1.20 15.71 -1.18
CA LEU A 56 -2.53 16.28 -1.01
C LEU A 56 -2.65 17.65 -1.68
N PRO A 57 -3.76 17.92 -2.41
CA PRO A 57 -4.07 19.27 -2.86
C PRO A 57 -4.18 20.25 -1.68
N LEU A 58 -3.64 21.46 -1.84
CA LEU A 58 -3.68 22.49 -0.81
C LEU A 58 -5.13 22.77 -0.36
N GLY A 59 -5.41 22.60 0.92
CA GLY A 59 -6.76 22.80 1.49
C GLY A 59 -7.62 21.54 1.57
N SER A 60 -7.15 20.37 1.15
CA SER A 60 -7.88 19.11 1.32
C SER A 60 -8.04 18.75 2.81
N LYS A 61 -9.28 18.67 3.28
CA LYS A 61 -9.63 18.22 4.65
C LYS A 61 -10.29 16.85 4.69
N VAL A 62 -10.27 16.09 3.58
CA VAL A 62 -11.10 14.90 3.47
C VAL A 62 -10.43 13.70 4.12
N ARG A 63 -11.15 13.06 5.06
CA ARG A 63 -10.70 11.89 5.82
C ARG A 63 -10.36 10.70 4.94
N THR A 64 -11.00 10.54 3.79
CA THR A 64 -10.77 9.44 2.83
C THR A 64 -9.30 9.35 2.40
N TYR A 65 -8.59 10.48 2.33
CA TYR A 65 -7.17 10.47 2.02
C TYR A 65 -6.27 9.96 3.15
N MET A 66 -6.80 9.72 4.35
CA MET A 66 -6.01 9.29 5.52
C MET A 66 -5.90 7.78 5.68
N LEU A 67 -6.68 7.00 4.92
CA LEU A 67 -6.60 5.54 4.95
C LEU A 67 -5.73 5.04 3.80
N GLN A 68 -4.74 4.24 4.14
CA GLN A 68 -3.84 3.58 3.22
C GLN A 68 -3.26 2.36 3.93
N PHE A 69 -3.08 1.28 3.20
CA PHE A 69 -2.59 0.03 3.75
C PHE A 69 -1.45 -0.46 2.88
N PHE A 70 -0.32 -0.74 3.51
CA PHE A 70 0.76 -1.46 2.87
C PHE A 70 0.93 -2.79 3.58
N ILE A 71 0.88 -3.87 2.80
CA ILE A 71 1.03 -5.23 3.30
C ILE A 71 2.34 -5.77 2.77
N LEU A 72 3.24 -6.18 3.66
CA LEU A 72 4.43 -6.94 3.31
C LEU A 72 4.30 -8.36 3.87
N PRO A 73 3.94 -9.33 3.01
CA PRO A 73 4.02 -10.75 3.37
C PRO A 73 5.49 -11.18 3.53
N ARG A 74 5.71 -12.19 4.37
CA ARG A 74 7.04 -12.80 4.55
C ARG A 74 7.54 -13.43 3.25
N ASP A 75 6.65 -14.13 2.55
CA ASP A 75 7.02 -15.09 1.51
C ASP A 75 6.53 -14.72 0.09
N SER A 76 5.87 -13.57 -0.08
CA SER A 76 5.34 -13.12 -1.38
C SER A 76 5.51 -11.62 -1.60
N SER A 77 5.17 -11.12 -2.79
CA SER A 77 5.31 -9.71 -3.13
C SER A 77 4.44 -8.81 -2.23
N PRO A 78 4.89 -7.58 -1.94
CA PRO A 78 4.09 -6.60 -1.21
C PRO A 78 2.90 -6.10 -2.04
N LEU A 79 1.94 -5.48 -1.34
CA LEU A 79 0.76 -4.88 -1.96
C LEU A 79 0.43 -3.55 -1.30
N LEU A 80 -0.01 -2.59 -2.11
CA LEU A 80 -0.43 -1.26 -1.67
C LEU A 80 -1.93 -1.05 -1.92
N ILE A 81 -2.67 -0.60 -0.89
CA ILE A 81 -4.09 -0.25 -0.98
C ILE A 81 -4.23 1.24 -0.69
N VAL A 82 -4.72 2.02 -1.66
CA VAL A 82 -4.85 3.48 -1.57
C VAL A 82 -6.18 3.98 -2.13
N PRO A 83 -6.60 5.22 -1.82
CA PRO A 83 -7.79 5.81 -2.45
C PRO A 83 -7.64 5.88 -3.98
N LEU A 84 -8.72 5.61 -4.71
CA LEU A 84 -8.75 5.67 -6.17
C LEU A 84 -8.33 7.06 -6.71
N GLU A 85 -8.64 8.12 -5.97
CA GLU A 85 -8.26 9.50 -6.28
C GLU A 85 -6.73 9.72 -6.32
N MET A 86 -5.97 8.83 -5.69
CA MET A 86 -4.50 8.86 -5.66
C MET A 86 -3.84 7.95 -6.69
N ARG A 87 -4.62 7.33 -7.59
CA ARG A 87 -4.08 6.45 -8.64
C ARG A 87 -2.94 7.09 -9.43
N GLY A 88 -3.05 8.36 -9.81
CA GLY A 88 -1.97 9.05 -10.54
C GLY A 88 -0.66 9.10 -9.75
N ASN A 89 -0.72 9.31 -8.43
CA ASN A 89 0.47 9.27 -7.56
C ASN A 89 1.00 7.84 -7.42
N ALA A 90 0.10 6.88 -7.24
CA ALA A 90 0.47 5.48 -7.10
C ALA A 90 1.18 4.96 -8.36
N ASP A 91 0.58 5.16 -9.53
CA ASP A 91 1.12 4.69 -10.81
C ASP A 91 2.47 5.34 -11.17
N SER A 92 2.78 6.53 -10.65
CA SER A 92 3.99 7.29 -10.99
C SER A 92 5.08 7.30 -9.92
N MET A 93 4.77 7.10 -8.63
CA MET A 93 5.75 7.31 -7.55
C MET A 93 6.17 6.02 -6.85
N THR A 94 5.29 5.02 -6.80
CA THR A 94 5.62 3.76 -6.13
C THR A 94 6.26 2.76 -7.08
N TRP A 95 7.19 1.97 -6.55
CA TRP A 95 7.76 0.84 -7.27
C TRP A 95 6.86 -0.42 -7.18
N ILE A 96 5.83 -0.40 -6.32
CA ILE A 96 4.90 -1.51 -6.16
C ILE A 96 4.11 -1.73 -7.45
N ASP A 97 3.99 -3.00 -7.86
CA ASP A 97 3.20 -3.38 -9.03
C ASP A 97 1.76 -3.77 -8.68
N ASP A 98 1.57 -4.38 -7.51
CA ASP A 98 0.23 -4.77 -7.03
C ASP A 98 -0.38 -3.64 -6.19
N ILE A 99 -1.26 -2.87 -6.85
CA ILE A 99 -1.94 -1.72 -6.24
C ILE A 99 -3.44 -1.93 -6.35
N LYS A 100 -4.10 -1.98 -5.20
CA LYS A 100 -5.56 -2.02 -5.10
C LYS A 100 -6.10 -0.66 -4.69
N PHE A 101 -7.34 -0.39 -5.10
CA PHE A 101 -7.98 0.89 -4.88
C PHE A 101 -9.31 0.69 -4.16
N PHE A 102 -9.58 1.56 -3.19
CA PHE A 102 -10.89 1.71 -2.58
C PHE A 102 -11.44 3.10 -2.89
N GLN A 103 -12.72 3.31 -2.61
CA GLN A 103 -13.40 4.56 -2.92
C GLN A 103 -14.38 4.90 -1.80
N SER A 104 -14.08 5.93 -1.03
CA SER A 104 -14.94 6.42 0.05
C SER A 104 -15.63 7.73 -0.37
N GLU A 105 -16.87 7.92 0.09
CA GLU A 105 -17.91 8.92 -0.25
C GLU A 105 -17.46 10.32 -0.72
N ILE A 106 -16.83 10.44 -1.88
CA ILE A 106 -16.48 11.75 -2.47
C ILE A 106 -17.08 11.94 -3.88
N VAL A 107 -17.61 10.91 -4.54
CA VAL A 107 -18.08 11.02 -5.95
C VAL A 107 -19.35 10.18 -6.16
N TYR A 108 -20.16 10.54 -7.17
CA TYR A 108 -21.35 9.83 -7.69
C TYR A 108 -21.12 8.37 -8.17
N LEU A 109 -20.13 7.68 -7.60
CA LEU A 109 -19.72 6.32 -7.89
C LEU A 109 -20.08 5.40 -6.71
N PRO A 110 -20.15 4.08 -6.92
CA PRO A 110 -20.36 3.12 -5.84
C PRO A 110 -19.23 3.22 -4.81
N VAL A 111 -19.59 3.26 -3.52
CA VAL A 111 -18.62 3.21 -2.43
C VAL A 111 -17.97 1.82 -2.42
N ILE A 112 -16.65 1.79 -2.46
CA ILE A 112 -15.84 0.58 -2.25
C ILE A 112 -15.19 0.75 -0.87
N ASP A 113 -15.68 0.00 0.10
CA ASP A 113 -15.24 0.12 1.48
C ASP A 113 -13.77 -0.33 1.64
N PRO A 114 -12.90 0.49 2.26
CA PRO A 114 -11.48 0.16 2.43
C PRO A 114 -11.25 -1.13 3.23
N ILE A 115 -12.11 -1.45 4.20
CA ILE A 115 -11.96 -2.66 5.02
C ILE A 115 -12.36 -3.89 4.21
N THR A 116 -13.40 -3.81 3.38
CA THR A 116 -13.73 -4.89 2.43
C THR A 116 -12.54 -5.21 1.52
N VAL A 117 -11.93 -4.20 0.88
CA VAL A 117 -10.76 -4.41 0.00
C VAL A 117 -9.58 -5.02 0.77
N LEU A 118 -9.36 -4.58 2.02
CA LEU A 118 -8.33 -5.14 2.87
C LEU A 118 -8.59 -6.61 3.19
N LEU A 119 -9.82 -6.98 3.59
CA LEU A 119 -10.17 -8.36 3.95
C LEU A 119 -10.05 -9.31 2.76
N GLU A 120 -10.55 -8.91 1.59
CA GLU A 120 -10.41 -9.68 0.34
C GLU A 120 -8.93 -9.88 -0.01
N THR A 121 -8.12 -8.84 0.19
CA THR A 121 -6.67 -8.93 -0.04
C THR A 121 -5.97 -9.89 0.91
N LEU A 122 -6.32 -9.87 2.20
CA LEU A 122 -5.78 -10.82 3.16
C LEU A 122 -6.19 -12.26 2.83
N GLU A 123 -7.39 -12.47 2.32
CA GLU A 123 -7.85 -13.79 1.85
C GLU A 123 -7.07 -14.26 0.61
N GLU A 124 -6.89 -13.41 -0.40
CA GLU A 124 -6.10 -13.70 -1.60
C GLU A 124 -4.64 -14.05 -1.25
N LEU A 125 -4.05 -13.33 -0.29
CA LEU A 125 -2.70 -13.59 0.22
C LEU A 125 -2.63 -14.80 1.16
N LYS A 126 -3.77 -15.44 1.47
CA LYS A 126 -3.90 -16.57 2.42
C LYS A 126 -3.42 -16.23 3.84
N LEU A 127 -3.61 -14.98 4.24
CA LEU A 127 -3.19 -14.44 5.54
C LEU A 127 -4.34 -14.42 6.57
N THR A 128 -5.55 -14.86 6.22
CA THR A 128 -6.73 -14.80 7.11
C THR A 128 -6.54 -15.54 8.45
N ASN A 129 -5.68 -16.56 8.49
CA ASN A 129 -5.32 -17.29 9.72
C ASN A 129 -3.86 -17.06 10.15
N GLY A 130 -3.16 -16.10 9.53
CA GLY A 130 -1.77 -15.79 9.81
C GLY A 130 -1.60 -14.83 10.98
N THR A 131 -0.36 -14.74 11.48
CA THR A 131 0.03 -13.76 12.50
C THR A 131 0.47 -12.48 11.79
N ILE A 132 -0.34 -11.42 11.88
CA ILE A 132 -0.09 -10.14 11.23
C ILE A 132 0.40 -9.12 12.27
N GLY A 133 1.60 -8.58 12.06
CA GLY A 133 2.11 -7.45 12.85
C GLY A 133 1.44 -6.13 12.47
N PHE A 134 1.12 -5.30 13.47
CA PHE A 134 0.44 -4.01 13.29
C PHE A 134 1.14 -2.89 14.06
N GLU A 135 1.05 -1.67 13.52
CA GLU A 135 1.51 -0.44 14.17
C GLU A 135 0.49 0.02 15.22
N PHE A 136 0.50 -0.59 16.41
CA PHE A 136 -0.42 -0.23 17.49
C PHE A 136 -0.11 1.13 18.16
N GLY A 137 1.00 1.78 17.80
CA GLY A 137 1.51 2.98 18.47
C GLY A 137 2.12 2.66 19.84
N GLU A 138 2.52 3.69 20.59
CA GLU A 138 2.87 3.53 22.01
C GLU A 138 1.57 3.49 22.83
N GLY A 139 1.40 2.41 23.60
CA GLY A 139 0.26 2.21 24.51
C GLY A 139 0.42 2.91 25.85
#